data_AF-A0A831T8N4-F1
#
_entry.id   AF-A0A831T8N4-F1
#
_cell.length_a   1.000
_cell.length_b   1.000
_cell.length_c   1.000
_cell.angle_alpha   90.00
_cell.angle_beta   90.00
_cell.angle_gamma   90.00
#
_symmetry.space_group_name_H-M   'P 1'
#
loop_
_entity.id
_entity.type
_entity.pdbx_description
1 polymer ?
#
loop_
_entity_poly.entity_id
_entity_poly.type
_entity_poly.pdbx_seq_one_letter_code
_entity_poly.pdbx_strand_id
1 'polypeptide(L)'
;MDTLWQDLCHGARMLLKKPSITLIAIITLALGIGANTAIFSVVNAALLNPFPCRDPDRLMIVQDTFKQEPTSVAFLNYLDWQQQNHVFEAMSAVQDRTFNLTGIDEPEQINGALVSAGVFTICHVFAWNLWGEATRSPREAWISEELAVFSDGTWYGYGLHDLGKHLLMERRLYSLERLMKRLGRDPMIAYPALGSFVKFIRETYGSDKVKQLWQQGSPGIMRIFGKTLKDLGREWHSVLEQADASRVEYVQRHLR
;
A
#
# COMPACT_ATOMS: atom_id res chain seq x y z
N MET A 1 -45.21 21.04 -23.32
CA MET A 1 -44.36 20.10 -22.56
C MET A 1 -45.18 18.96 -21.96
N ASP A 2 -46.51 19.01 -21.99
CA ASP A 2 -47.40 18.01 -21.40
C ASP A 2 -47.39 16.64 -22.10
N THR A 3 -47.03 16.62 -23.39
CA THR A 3 -47.00 15.41 -24.21
C THR A 3 -45.91 14.42 -23.79
N LEU A 4 -44.68 14.90 -23.56
CA LEU A 4 -43.57 14.05 -23.10
C LEU A 4 -43.82 13.43 -21.72
N TRP A 5 -44.48 14.18 -20.83
CA TRP A 5 -44.84 13.70 -19.49
C TRP A 5 -45.93 12.64 -19.55
N GLN A 6 -46.93 12.84 -20.42
CA GLN A 6 -47.97 11.84 -20.68
C GLN A 6 -47.38 10.58 -21.28
N ASP A 7 -46.46 10.68 -22.24
CA ASP A 7 -45.80 9.53 -22.88
C ASP A 7 -44.98 8.70 -21.88
N LEU A 8 -44.21 9.35 -21.00
CA LEU A 8 -43.47 8.68 -19.91
C LEU A 8 -44.41 7.95 -18.95
N CYS A 9 -45.50 8.60 -18.52
CA CYS A 9 -46.51 8.01 -17.64
C CYS A 9 -47.24 6.83 -18.31
N HIS A 10 -47.50 6.93 -19.63
CA HIS A 10 -48.12 5.85 -20.39
C HIS A 10 -47.17 4.66 -20.55
N GLY A 11 -45.89 4.91 -20.83
CA GLY A 11 -44.83 3.89 -20.88
C GLY A 11 -44.65 3.15 -19.55
N ALA A 12 -44.63 3.87 -18.43
CA ALA A 12 -44.54 3.26 -17.10
C ALA A 12 -45.75 2.34 -16.79
N ARG A 13 -46.97 2.75 -17.17
CA ARG A 13 -48.17 1.89 -17.06
C ARG A 13 -48.11 0.65 -17.93
N MET A 14 -47.57 0.75 -19.14
CA MET A 14 -47.37 -0.40 -20.03
C MET A 14 -46.41 -1.42 -19.42
N LEU A 15 -45.30 -0.96 -18.83
CA LEU A 15 -44.32 -1.81 -18.17
C LEU A 15 -44.92 -2.54 -16.95
N LEU A 16 -45.73 -1.87 -16.15
CA LEU A 16 -46.42 -2.48 -15.01
C LEU A 16 -47.50 -3.50 -15.40
N LYS A 17 -48.08 -3.38 -16.61
CA LYS A 17 -49.10 -4.32 -17.11
C LYS A 17 -48.52 -5.64 -17.62
N LYS A 18 -47.23 -5.70 -17.98
CA LYS A 18 -46.57 -6.91 -18.51
C LYS A 18 -45.28 -7.24 -17.73
N PRO A 19 -45.39 -7.58 -16.44
CA PRO A 19 -44.26 -7.69 -15.53
C PRO A 19 -43.21 -8.73 -15.98
N SER A 20 -43.62 -9.86 -16.57
CA SER A 20 -42.68 -10.91 -17.00
C SER A 20 -41.76 -10.47 -18.13
N ILE A 21 -42.30 -9.76 -19.13
CA ILE A 21 -41.52 -9.26 -20.28
C ILE A 21 -40.61 -8.11 -19.82
N THR A 22 -41.15 -7.22 -18.99
CA THR A 22 -40.37 -6.11 -18.41
C THR A 22 -39.23 -6.63 -17.56
N LEU A 23 -39.43 -7.68 -16.76
CA LEU A 23 -38.38 -8.27 -15.94
C LEU A 23 -37.23 -8.84 -16.80
N ILE A 24 -37.56 -9.60 -17.86
CA ILE A 24 -36.55 -10.12 -18.78
C ILE A 24 -35.78 -8.97 -19.43
N ALA A 25 -36.48 -7.94 -19.92
CA ALA A 25 -35.84 -6.78 -20.53
C ALA A 25 -34.91 -6.03 -19.57
N ILE A 26 -35.32 -5.83 -18.32
CA ILE A 26 -34.50 -5.22 -17.27
C ILE A 26 -33.26 -6.07 -16.98
N ILE A 27 -33.42 -7.38 -16.83
CA ILE A 27 -32.29 -8.29 -16.55
C ILE A 27 -31.30 -8.26 -17.71
N THR A 28 -31.76 -8.35 -18.96
CA THR A 28 -30.89 -8.30 -20.14
C THR A 28 -30.15 -6.96 -20.24
N LEU A 29 -30.85 -5.85 -19.98
CA LEU A 29 -30.24 -4.51 -19.98
C LEU A 29 -29.21 -4.38 -18.85
N ALA A 30 -29.53 -4.84 -17.64
CA ALA A 30 -28.64 -4.83 -16.50
C ALA A 30 -27.39 -5.69 -16.73
N LEU A 31 -27.53 -6.86 -17.36
CA LEU A 31 -26.41 -7.71 -17.76
C LEU A 31 -25.51 -7.03 -18.80
N GLY A 32 -26.10 -6.41 -19.84
CA GLY A 32 -25.34 -5.71 -20.87
C GLY A 32 -24.56 -4.52 -20.31
N ILE A 33 -25.19 -3.70 -19.47
CA ILE A 33 -24.54 -2.55 -18.82
C ILE A 33 -23.49 -3.04 -17.82
N GLY A 34 -23.82 -4.03 -16.99
CA GLY A 34 -22.94 -4.57 -15.96
C GLY A 34 -21.70 -5.24 -16.53
N ALA A 35 -21.85 -6.06 -17.57
CA ALA A 35 -20.73 -6.74 -18.22
C ALA A 35 -19.76 -5.74 -18.87
N ASN A 36 -20.28 -4.75 -19.61
CA ASN A 36 -19.45 -3.71 -20.21
C ASN A 36 -18.75 -2.89 -19.13
N THR A 37 -19.46 -2.49 -18.08
CA THR A 37 -18.87 -1.74 -16.95
C THR A 37 -17.80 -2.55 -16.23
N ALA A 38 -18.01 -3.85 -16.01
CA ALA A 38 -17.04 -4.72 -15.35
C ALA A 38 -15.75 -4.86 -16.18
N ILE A 39 -15.86 -5.09 -17.49
CA ILE A 39 -14.72 -5.18 -18.40
C ILE A 39 -13.93 -3.86 -18.38
N PHE A 40 -14.61 -2.72 -18.56
CA PHE A 40 -13.96 -1.42 -18.52
C PHE A 40 -13.38 -1.06 -17.16
N SER A 41 -13.99 -1.52 -16.06
CA SER A 41 -13.46 -1.29 -14.71
C SER A 41 -12.17 -2.09 -14.48
N VAL A 42 -12.11 -3.35 -14.91
CA VAL A 42 -10.90 -4.17 -14.86
C VAL A 42 -9.81 -3.60 -15.75
N VAL A 43 -10.13 -3.25 -17.00
CA VAL A 43 -9.19 -2.60 -17.93
C VAL A 43 -8.69 -1.28 -17.35
N ASN A 44 -9.58 -0.47 -16.79
CA ASN A 44 -9.18 0.80 -16.19
C ASN A 44 -8.27 0.59 -14.96
N ALA A 45 -8.58 -0.39 -14.11
CA ALA A 45 -7.77 -0.72 -12.94
C ALA A 45 -6.41 -1.35 -13.32
N ALA A 46 -6.35 -2.17 -14.37
CA ALA A 46 -5.16 -2.93 -14.76
C ALA A 46 -4.25 -2.19 -15.77
N LEU A 47 -4.82 -1.39 -16.66
CA LEU A 47 -4.10 -0.76 -17.78
C LEU A 47 -4.08 0.77 -17.71
N LEU A 48 -5.09 1.42 -17.15
CA LEU A 48 -5.24 2.89 -17.18
C LEU A 48 -5.03 3.59 -15.83
N ASN A 49 -4.85 2.83 -14.76
CA ASN A 49 -4.37 3.32 -13.48
C ASN A 49 -2.90 2.88 -13.35
N PRO A 50 -1.98 3.45 -14.17
CA PRO A 50 -0.57 3.15 -14.03
C PRO A 50 -0.17 3.47 -12.60
N PHE A 51 0.74 2.66 -12.07
CA PHE A 51 1.32 2.81 -10.74
C PHE A 51 1.44 4.30 -10.41
N PRO A 52 0.76 4.79 -9.36
CA PRO A 52 0.63 6.21 -9.14
C PRO A 52 2.02 6.74 -8.75
N CYS A 53 2.80 7.08 -9.75
CA CYS A 53 4.09 7.73 -9.66
C CYS A 53 3.98 8.96 -10.54
N ARG A 54 4.35 10.10 -9.99
CA ARG A 54 4.53 11.30 -10.80
C ARG A 54 5.68 11.04 -11.77
N ASP A 55 5.44 11.31 -13.05
CA ASP A 55 6.37 11.06 -14.16
C ASP A 55 6.74 9.57 -14.35
N PRO A 56 5.78 8.67 -14.64
CA PRO A 56 6.07 7.24 -14.85
C PRO A 56 7.07 7.00 -15.99
N ASP A 57 7.15 7.93 -16.95
CA ASP A 57 8.11 7.90 -18.07
C ASP A 57 9.58 8.07 -17.63
N ARG A 58 9.83 8.45 -16.37
CA ARG A 58 11.19 8.59 -15.80
C ARG A 58 11.72 7.30 -15.19
N LEU A 59 10.92 6.24 -15.16
CA LEU A 59 11.30 4.94 -14.62
C LEU A 59 11.75 4.04 -15.76
N MET A 60 12.95 3.48 -15.65
CA MET A 60 13.47 2.56 -16.64
C MET A 60 14.02 1.32 -15.97
N ILE A 61 13.72 0.17 -16.57
CA ILE A 61 14.40 -1.10 -16.28
C ILE A 61 15.57 -1.18 -17.25
N VAL A 62 16.79 -1.19 -16.71
CA VAL A 62 18.01 -1.38 -17.50
C VAL A 62 18.44 -2.83 -17.36
N GLN A 63 18.59 -3.51 -18.50
CA GLN A 63 19.02 -4.90 -18.59
C GLN A 63 20.25 -5.01 -19.48
N ASP A 64 21.04 -6.05 -19.26
CA ASP A 64 22.08 -6.42 -20.20
C ASP A 64 21.42 -7.12 -21.40
N THR A 65 22.15 -7.27 -22.51
CA THR A 65 21.61 -7.99 -23.68
C THR A 65 22.56 -9.08 -24.14
N PHE A 66 22.01 -10.26 -24.43
CA PHE A 66 22.74 -11.34 -25.05
C PHE A 66 22.02 -11.75 -26.33
N LYS A 67 22.70 -11.63 -27.49
CA LYS A 67 22.10 -11.83 -28.82
C LYS A 67 20.84 -10.97 -29.04
N GLN A 68 20.89 -9.71 -28.61
CA GLN A 68 19.78 -8.74 -28.67
C GLN A 68 18.56 -9.07 -27.79
N GLU A 69 18.64 -10.14 -26.99
CA GLU A 69 17.60 -10.47 -26.01
C GLU A 69 17.99 -9.95 -24.62
N PRO A 70 17.06 -9.37 -23.85
CA PRO A 70 17.35 -8.92 -22.49
C PRO A 70 17.79 -10.09 -21.60
N THR A 71 18.82 -9.85 -20.78
CA THR A 71 19.35 -10.83 -19.85
C THR A 71 19.68 -10.18 -18.50
N SER A 72 19.98 -11.03 -17.51
CA SER A 72 20.38 -10.60 -16.18
C SER A 72 21.70 -9.83 -16.22
N VAL A 73 21.75 -8.72 -15.48
CA VAL A 73 22.96 -7.91 -15.32
C VAL A 73 23.89 -8.58 -14.31
N ALA A 74 25.16 -8.77 -14.69
CA ALA A 74 26.17 -9.23 -13.74
C ALA A 74 26.38 -8.18 -12.63
N PHE A 75 26.54 -8.62 -11.38
CA PHE A 75 26.64 -7.69 -10.24
C PHE A 75 27.76 -6.65 -10.38
N LEU A 76 28.92 -7.04 -10.93
CA LEU A 76 30.03 -6.11 -11.18
C LEU A 76 29.67 -5.05 -12.23
N ASN A 77 28.96 -5.43 -13.30
CA ASN A 77 28.49 -4.48 -14.31
C ASN A 77 27.51 -3.46 -13.69
N TYR A 78 26.61 -3.93 -12.81
CA TYR A 78 25.72 -3.02 -12.07
C TYR A 78 26.51 -2.02 -11.21
N LEU A 79 27.56 -2.46 -10.51
CA LEU A 79 28.39 -1.54 -9.71
C LEU A 79 29.07 -0.49 -10.58
N ASP A 80 29.59 -0.89 -11.74
CA ASP A 80 30.21 0.03 -12.69
C ASP A 80 29.18 1.03 -13.23
N TRP A 81 28.00 0.56 -13.62
CA TRP A 81 26.90 1.42 -14.09
C TRP A 81 26.47 2.41 -13.01
N GLN A 82 26.34 1.97 -11.76
CA GLN A 82 25.96 2.84 -10.66
C GLN A 82 27.02 3.91 -10.38
N GLN A 83 28.31 3.57 -10.42
CA GLN A 83 29.40 4.54 -10.21
C GLN A 83 29.53 5.54 -11.36
N GLN A 84 29.27 5.13 -12.59
CA GLN A 84 29.41 5.95 -13.80
C GLN A 84 28.08 6.59 -14.24
N ASN A 85 27.02 6.45 -13.44
CA ASN A 85 25.70 6.97 -13.79
C ASN A 85 25.66 8.51 -13.71
N HIS A 86 25.27 9.13 -14.82
CA HIS A 86 25.02 10.57 -14.92
C HIS A 86 23.63 10.92 -15.48
N VAL A 87 22.83 9.91 -15.83
CA VAL A 87 21.57 10.08 -16.55
C VAL A 87 20.37 9.89 -15.62
N PHE A 88 20.50 8.98 -14.64
CA PHE A 88 19.43 8.68 -13.68
C PHE A 88 19.70 9.34 -12.32
N GLU A 89 18.66 9.84 -11.68
CA GLU A 89 18.71 10.42 -10.32
C GLU A 89 19.10 9.37 -9.26
N ALA A 90 18.63 8.13 -9.43
CA ALA A 90 19.00 6.99 -8.63
C ALA A 90 19.01 5.72 -9.50
N MET A 91 19.89 4.78 -9.17
CA MET A 91 19.97 3.46 -9.81
C MET A 91 20.09 2.38 -8.74
N SER A 92 19.36 1.28 -8.90
CA SER A 92 19.37 0.15 -7.98
C SER A 92 19.12 -1.16 -8.71
N ALA A 93 19.57 -2.26 -8.10
CA ALA A 93 19.39 -3.59 -8.64
C ALA A 93 18.23 -4.28 -7.94
N VAL A 94 17.40 -4.97 -8.73
CA VAL A 94 16.33 -5.83 -8.25
C VAL A 94 16.49 -7.17 -8.95
N GLN A 95 16.39 -8.25 -8.20
CA GLN A 95 16.33 -9.61 -8.73
C GLN A 95 15.14 -10.33 -8.08
N ASP A 96 14.13 -10.64 -8.87
CA ASP A 96 13.02 -11.47 -8.43
C ASP A 96 13.53 -12.85 -8.03
N ARG A 97 13.14 -13.28 -6.84
CA ARG A 97 13.57 -14.54 -6.23
C ARG A 97 12.40 -15.12 -5.48
N THR A 98 12.21 -16.42 -5.62
CA THR A 98 11.30 -17.14 -4.77
C THR A 98 12.04 -17.61 -3.52
N PHE A 99 11.48 -17.35 -2.35
CA PHE A 99 12.03 -17.77 -1.07
C PHE A 99 11.12 -18.81 -0.43
N ASN A 100 11.73 -19.79 0.24
CA ASN A 100 10.97 -20.73 1.07
C ASN A 100 10.95 -20.15 2.48
N LEU A 101 9.81 -19.59 2.87
CA LEU A 101 9.57 -19.14 4.21
C LEU A 101 9.31 -20.38 5.07
N THR A 102 10.23 -20.66 5.98
CA THR A 102 10.14 -21.77 6.91
C THR A 102 10.06 -21.25 8.33
N GLY A 103 9.44 -22.04 9.18
CA GLY A 103 9.35 -21.77 10.60
C GLY A 103 7.93 -21.53 11.07
N ILE A 104 7.03 -20.87 10.30
CA ILE A 104 5.67 -20.42 10.74
C ILE A 104 4.68 -21.56 10.87
N ASP A 105 4.48 -22.27 9.79
CA ASP A 105 3.71 -23.51 9.71
C ASP A 105 4.40 -24.41 8.66
N GLU A 106 3.64 -25.00 7.73
CA GLU A 106 4.18 -25.67 6.56
C GLU A 106 5.07 -24.70 5.75
N PRO A 107 6.17 -25.19 5.15
CA PRO A 107 7.01 -24.39 4.28
C PRO A 107 6.19 -23.71 3.19
N GLU A 108 6.15 -22.39 3.22
CA GLU A 108 5.44 -21.60 2.22
C GLU A 108 6.45 -21.01 1.23
N GLN A 109 6.15 -21.14 -0.05
CA GLN A 109 6.94 -20.54 -1.09
C GLN A 109 6.41 -19.14 -1.37
N ILE A 110 7.18 -18.11 -1.02
CA ILE A 110 6.82 -16.70 -1.22
C ILE A 110 7.62 -16.11 -2.37
N ASN A 111 6.96 -15.30 -3.19
CA ASN A 111 7.63 -14.47 -4.17
C ASN A 111 8.22 -13.26 -3.45
N GLY A 112 9.50 -12.98 -3.67
CA GLY A 112 10.16 -11.80 -3.17
C GLY A 112 11.18 -11.27 -4.17
N ALA A 113 11.97 -10.30 -3.74
CA ALA A 113 13.06 -9.79 -4.53
C ALA A 113 14.29 -9.55 -3.65
N LEU A 114 15.47 -9.89 -4.19
CA LEU A 114 16.73 -9.37 -3.67
C LEU A 114 16.93 -7.98 -4.25
N VAL A 115 17.09 -7.00 -3.38
CA VAL A 115 17.22 -5.60 -3.74
C VAL A 115 18.56 -5.04 -3.26
N SER A 116 19.18 -4.17 -4.05
CA SER A 116 20.33 -3.41 -3.56
C SER A 116 19.87 -2.38 -2.53
N ALA A 117 20.78 -1.94 -1.65
CA ALA A 117 20.47 -0.97 -0.60
C ALA A 117 19.82 0.33 -1.14
N GLY A 118 20.09 0.68 -2.40
CA GLY A 118 19.51 1.85 -3.06
C GLY A 118 18.02 1.74 -3.40
N VAL A 119 17.42 0.54 -3.37
CA VAL A 119 15.99 0.39 -3.73
C VAL A 119 15.09 1.17 -2.77
N PHE A 120 15.47 1.26 -1.50
CA PHE A 120 14.74 2.13 -0.54
C PHE A 120 14.79 3.60 -0.97
N THR A 121 15.91 4.08 -1.52
CA THR A 121 16.00 5.43 -2.11
C THR A 121 15.03 5.59 -3.26
N ILE A 122 14.90 4.58 -4.14
CA ILE A 122 13.93 4.60 -5.23
C ILE A 122 12.48 4.60 -4.69
N CYS A 123 12.16 3.79 -3.68
CA CYS A 123 10.85 3.80 -3.02
C CYS A 123 10.53 5.17 -2.37
N HIS A 124 11.53 5.83 -1.77
CA HIS A 124 11.37 7.19 -1.26
C HIS A 124 11.15 8.20 -2.38
N VAL A 125 11.88 8.09 -3.51
CA VAL A 125 11.65 8.93 -4.71
C VAL A 125 10.24 8.73 -5.25
N PHE A 126 9.75 7.50 -5.31
CA PHE A 126 8.36 7.19 -5.70
C PHE A 126 7.35 7.87 -4.80
N ALA A 127 7.51 7.72 -3.48
CA ALA A 127 6.61 8.32 -2.51
C ALA A 127 6.67 9.86 -2.55
N TRP A 128 7.85 10.46 -2.77
CA TRP A 128 8.00 11.90 -2.98
C TRP A 128 7.30 12.37 -4.26
N ASN A 129 7.45 11.64 -5.35
CA ASN A 129 6.81 11.96 -6.61
C ASN A 129 5.28 11.89 -6.47
N LEU A 130 4.76 10.82 -5.86
CA LEU A 130 3.33 10.63 -5.71
C LEU A 130 2.68 11.60 -4.70
N TRP A 131 3.29 11.79 -3.53
CA TRP A 131 2.69 12.53 -2.41
C TRP A 131 3.29 13.91 -2.15
N GLY A 132 4.29 14.31 -2.94
CA GLY A 132 5.07 15.53 -2.73
C GLY A 132 6.22 15.29 -1.75
N GLU A 133 7.04 16.30 -1.52
CA GLU A 133 8.18 16.19 -0.62
C GLU A 133 7.74 15.88 0.83
N ALA A 134 8.33 14.85 1.42
CA ALA A 134 8.12 14.53 2.83
C ALA A 134 8.76 15.62 3.69
N THR A 135 8.32 15.78 4.95
CA THR A 135 9.02 16.67 5.88
C THR A 135 10.50 16.30 5.98
N ARG A 136 11.41 17.21 5.56
CA ARG A 136 12.88 17.02 5.49
C ARG A 136 13.59 16.82 6.85
N SER A 137 12.87 16.54 7.92
CA SER A 137 13.48 16.33 9.24
C SER A 137 13.86 14.85 9.40
N PRO A 138 15.12 14.53 9.75
CA PRO A 138 15.52 13.16 10.12
C PRO A 138 14.67 12.56 11.27
N ARG A 139 14.00 13.41 12.07
CA ARG A 139 13.08 12.96 13.14
C ARG A 139 11.72 12.50 12.63
N GLU A 140 11.39 12.76 11.37
CA GLU A 140 10.11 12.40 10.72
C GLU A 140 10.31 11.33 9.63
N ALA A 141 11.51 10.76 9.53
CA ALA A 141 11.81 9.65 8.61
C ALA A 141 10.92 8.42 8.86
N TRP A 142 10.30 8.33 10.05
CA TRP A 142 9.35 7.29 10.42
C TRP A 142 8.01 7.34 9.67
N ILE A 143 7.71 8.41 8.93
CA ILE A 143 6.55 8.38 8.03
C ILE A 143 7.01 7.82 6.69
N SER A 144 8.23 8.15 6.27
CA SER A 144 8.74 7.80 4.96
C SER A 144 9.09 6.34 4.80
N GLU A 145 9.76 5.76 5.79
CA GLU A 145 10.26 4.38 5.71
C GLU A 145 9.12 3.35 5.86
N GLU A 146 8.05 3.71 6.54
CA GLU A 146 7.00 2.81 6.99
C GLU A 146 5.85 2.72 6.00
N LEU A 147 5.75 3.70 5.11
CA LEU A 147 4.91 3.57 3.93
C LEU A 147 5.42 2.50 2.98
N ALA A 148 6.73 2.27 2.93
CA ALA A 148 7.29 1.13 2.21
C ALA A 148 6.85 -0.20 2.86
N VAL A 149 6.91 -0.27 4.20
CA VAL A 149 6.44 -1.45 4.98
C VAL A 149 4.94 -1.68 4.82
N PHE A 150 4.16 -0.61 4.73
CA PHE A 150 2.71 -0.68 4.59
C PHE A 150 2.23 -1.16 3.21
N SER A 151 3.05 -1.07 2.17
CA SER A 151 2.63 -1.32 0.78
C SER A 151 1.96 -2.68 0.56
N ASP A 152 2.44 -3.72 1.23
CA ASP A 152 1.88 -5.08 1.16
C ASP A 152 0.91 -5.40 2.32
N GLY A 153 0.77 -4.50 3.30
CA GLY A 153 -0.10 -4.70 4.46
C GLY A 153 0.31 -5.84 5.41
N THR A 154 1.45 -6.49 5.14
CA THR A 154 2.03 -7.59 5.91
C THR A 154 3.49 -7.33 6.28
N TRP A 155 3.99 -8.06 7.28
CA TRP A 155 5.39 -8.07 7.71
C TRP A 155 5.80 -9.50 8.05
N TYR A 156 6.75 -10.05 7.30
CA TYR A 156 7.12 -11.48 7.38
C TYR A 156 5.91 -12.42 7.23
N GLY A 157 4.96 -12.08 6.36
CA GLY A 157 3.73 -12.85 6.13
C GLY A 157 2.62 -12.61 7.17
N TYR A 158 2.88 -11.88 8.25
CA TYR A 158 1.86 -11.53 9.24
C TYR A 158 1.16 -10.22 8.91
N GLY A 159 -0.16 -10.14 9.07
CA GLY A 159 -0.89 -8.89 8.93
C GLY A 159 -0.41 -7.83 9.93
N LEU A 160 -0.28 -6.56 9.49
CA LEU A 160 0.28 -5.50 10.34
C LEU A 160 -0.54 -5.23 11.63
N HIS A 161 -1.87 -5.39 11.59
CA HIS A 161 -2.71 -5.22 12.79
C HIS A 161 -2.59 -6.42 13.73
N ASP A 162 -2.56 -7.64 13.19
CA ASP A 162 -2.40 -8.87 13.96
C ASP A 162 -1.03 -8.89 14.67
N LEU A 163 0.01 -8.47 13.96
CA LEU A 163 1.35 -8.31 14.53
C LEU A 163 1.40 -7.20 15.58
N GLY A 164 0.74 -6.06 15.34
CA GLY A 164 0.60 -5.00 16.33
C GLY A 164 -0.11 -5.48 17.61
N LYS A 165 -1.17 -6.29 17.46
CA LYS A 165 -1.88 -6.92 18.57
C LYS A 165 -1.02 -7.95 19.31
N HIS A 166 -0.26 -8.76 18.59
CA HIS A 166 0.70 -9.69 19.20
C HIS A 166 1.76 -8.95 20.03
N LEU A 167 2.35 -7.88 19.50
CA LEU A 167 3.30 -7.03 20.23
C LEU A 167 2.67 -6.38 21.46
N LEU A 168 1.38 -6.02 21.39
CA LEU A 168 0.64 -5.47 22.53
C LEU A 168 0.45 -6.53 23.63
N MET A 169 0.07 -7.77 23.26
CA MET A 169 -0.09 -8.88 24.20
C MET A 169 1.23 -9.24 24.90
N GLU A 170 2.33 -9.25 24.16
CA GLU A 170 3.69 -9.53 24.65
C GLU A 170 4.31 -8.36 25.44
N ARG A 171 3.56 -7.26 25.63
CA ARG A 171 4.02 -6.02 26.30
C ARG A 171 5.28 -5.40 25.65
N ARG A 172 5.47 -5.63 24.36
CA ARG A 172 6.60 -5.10 23.56
C ARG A 172 6.19 -3.92 22.68
N LEU A 173 4.90 -3.65 22.52
CA LEU A 173 4.41 -2.49 21.80
C LEU A 173 4.71 -1.20 22.57
N TYR A 174 5.51 -0.31 21.98
CA TYR A 174 5.79 1.00 22.56
C TYR A 174 4.65 1.99 22.28
N SER A 175 4.55 3.03 23.13
CA SER A 175 3.72 4.19 22.83
C SER A 175 4.11 4.82 21.50
N LEU A 176 3.15 5.39 20.78
CA LEU A 176 3.35 5.98 19.46
C LEU A 176 4.48 7.03 19.43
N GLU A 177 4.54 7.93 20.42
CA GLU A 177 5.65 8.90 20.59
C GLU A 177 7.03 8.27 20.67
N ARG A 178 7.10 7.08 21.29
CA ARG A 178 8.35 6.35 21.48
C ARG A 178 8.72 5.57 20.22
N LEU A 179 7.74 5.02 19.50
CA LEU A 179 7.95 4.39 18.19
C LEU A 179 8.58 5.37 17.21
N MET A 180 8.02 6.57 17.08
CA MET A 180 8.52 7.64 16.18
C MET A 180 9.97 8.05 16.47
N LYS A 181 10.42 7.93 17.73
CA LYS A 181 11.80 8.25 18.15
C LYS A 181 12.77 7.07 18.07
N ARG A 182 12.27 5.84 17.91
CA ARG A 182 13.06 4.60 18.08
C ARG A 182 13.21 3.76 16.81
N LEU A 183 12.80 4.27 15.66
CA LEU A 183 12.83 3.50 14.40
C LEU A 183 14.16 2.75 14.18
N GLY A 184 15.30 3.45 14.35
CA GLY A 184 16.62 2.85 14.18
C GLY A 184 17.17 2.00 15.34
N ARG A 185 16.48 1.90 16.48
CA ARG A 185 16.97 1.13 17.64
C ARG A 185 16.34 -0.26 17.74
N ASP A 186 15.04 -0.35 17.55
CA ASP A 186 14.28 -1.60 17.67
C ASP A 186 13.50 -1.84 16.38
N PRO A 187 14.16 -1.99 15.21
CA PRO A 187 13.50 -1.98 13.90
C PRO A 187 12.44 -3.07 13.79
N MET A 188 12.73 -4.28 14.29
CA MET A 188 11.81 -5.42 14.28
C MET A 188 10.52 -5.19 15.11
N ILE A 189 10.47 -4.15 15.94
CA ILE A 189 9.24 -3.74 16.64
C ILE A 189 8.69 -2.45 16.00
N ALA A 190 9.54 -1.47 15.74
CA ALA A 190 9.15 -0.15 15.31
C ALA A 190 8.53 -0.15 13.90
N TYR A 191 9.15 -0.83 12.94
CA TYR A 191 8.67 -0.90 11.55
C TYR A 191 7.27 -1.51 11.44
N PRO A 192 6.99 -2.73 11.94
CA PRO A 192 5.66 -3.31 11.82
C PRO A 192 4.60 -2.52 12.62
N ALA A 193 4.97 -1.98 13.79
CA ALA A 193 4.04 -1.20 14.61
C ALA A 193 3.64 0.11 13.95
N LEU A 194 4.60 0.85 13.36
CA LEU A 194 4.32 2.09 12.67
C LEU A 194 3.66 1.86 11.30
N GLY A 195 4.01 0.79 10.59
CA GLY A 195 3.26 0.34 9.40
C GLY A 195 1.80 0.04 9.75
N SER A 196 1.54 -0.61 10.88
CA SER A 196 0.19 -0.84 11.42
C SER A 196 -0.53 0.47 11.77
N PHE A 197 0.18 1.45 12.32
CA PHE A 197 -0.39 2.77 12.60
C PHE A 197 -0.76 3.52 11.30
N VAL A 198 0.10 3.51 10.29
CA VAL A 198 -0.19 4.11 8.97
C VAL A 198 -1.39 3.42 8.30
N LYS A 199 -1.49 2.09 8.42
CA LYS A 199 -2.67 1.31 8.01
C LYS A 199 -3.95 1.81 8.67
N PHE A 200 -3.91 1.96 9.99
CA PHE A 200 -5.03 2.50 10.76
C PHE A 200 -5.45 3.88 10.25
N ILE A 201 -4.49 4.78 10.00
CA ILE A 201 -4.81 6.12 9.48
C ILE A 201 -5.48 6.03 8.11
N ARG A 202 -4.98 5.18 7.20
CA ARG A 202 -5.59 5.00 5.87
C ARG A 202 -7.02 4.49 5.98
N GLU A 203 -7.24 3.44 6.78
CA GLU A 203 -8.53 2.76 6.86
C GLU A 203 -9.58 3.57 7.61
N THR A 204 -9.16 4.32 8.64
CA THR A 204 -10.08 5.11 9.48
C THR A 204 -10.33 6.50 8.93
N TYR A 205 -9.31 7.15 8.36
CA TYR A 205 -9.34 8.56 7.98
C TYR A 205 -9.16 8.82 6.48
N GLY A 206 -8.86 7.78 5.70
CA GLY A 206 -8.66 7.87 4.26
C GLY A 206 -7.25 8.26 3.84
N SER A 207 -6.92 7.96 2.58
CA SER A 207 -5.60 8.20 1.99
C SER A 207 -5.20 9.69 1.95
N ASP A 208 -6.16 10.60 1.87
CA ASP A 208 -5.89 12.05 1.89
C ASP A 208 -5.24 12.50 3.20
N LYS A 209 -5.64 11.89 4.32
CA LYS A 209 -5.08 12.20 5.65
C LYS A 209 -3.69 11.60 5.82
N VAL A 210 -3.43 10.43 5.23
CA VAL A 210 -2.08 9.86 5.14
C VAL A 210 -1.16 10.80 4.35
N LYS A 211 -1.63 11.33 3.20
CA LYS A 211 -0.87 12.29 2.39
C LYS A 211 -0.60 13.60 3.14
N GLN A 212 -1.58 14.13 3.87
CA GLN A 212 -1.37 15.32 4.70
C GLN A 212 -0.34 15.06 5.81
N LEU A 213 -0.39 13.88 6.44
CA LEU A 213 0.56 13.47 7.47
C LEU A 213 1.97 13.35 6.89
N TRP A 214 2.13 12.76 5.71
CA TRP A 214 3.39 12.72 4.96
C TRP A 214 4.00 14.11 4.73
N GLN A 215 3.20 15.06 4.26
CA GLN A 215 3.66 16.40 3.92
C GLN A 215 3.95 17.28 5.13
N GLN A 216 3.23 17.08 6.25
CA GLN A 216 3.28 17.98 7.41
C GLN A 216 3.99 17.38 8.63
N GLY A 217 4.24 16.06 8.63
CA GLY A 217 4.88 15.34 9.72
C GLY A 217 4.05 15.28 11.00
N SER A 218 4.66 14.75 12.06
CA SER A 218 4.06 14.68 13.41
C SER A 218 3.55 16.02 13.95
N PRO A 219 4.19 17.19 13.71
CA PRO A 219 3.68 18.48 14.18
C PRO A 219 2.32 18.85 13.58
N GLY A 220 1.99 18.33 12.39
CA GLY A 220 0.72 18.56 11.71
C GLY A 220 -0.47 17.80 12.32
N ILE A 221 -0.24 16.82 13.19
CA ILE A 221 -1.27 15.88 13.66
C ILE A 221 -2.50 16.58 14.25
N MET A 222 -2.31 17.57 15.12
CA MET A 222 -3.43 18.29 15.72
C MET A 222 -4.26 19.04 14.66
N ARG A 223 -3.60 19.61 13.64
CA ARG A 223 -4.27 20.32 12.54
C ARG A 223 -4.98 19.35 11.60
N ILE A 224 -4.39 18.19 11.33
CA ILE A 224 -4.90 17.21 10.37
C ILE A 224 -6.09 16.44 10.95
N PHE A 225 -5.96 15.95 12.19
CA PHE A 225 -6.92 15.05 12.80
C PHE A 225 -7.80 15.71 13.88
N GLY A 226 -7.46 16.93 14.32
CA GLY A 226 -8.15 17.58 15.44
C GLY A 226 -7.91 16.90 16.79
N LYS A 227 -6.88 16.05 16.88
CA LYS A 227 -6.62 15.14 18.01
C LYS A 227 -5.15 15.17 18.39
N THR A 228 -4.85 14.86 19.64
CA THR A 228 -3.45 14.70 20.06
C THR A 228 -2.88 13.37 19.57
N LEU A 229 -1.56 13.29 19.50
CA LEU A 229 -0.86 12.05 19.16
C LEU A 229 -1.22 10.90 20.11
N LYS A 230 -1.47 11.22 21.39
CA LYS A 230 -1.90 10.25 22.41
C LYS A 230 -3.32 9.73 22.15
N ASP A 231 -4.22 10.58 21.67
CA ASP A 231 -5.60 10.18 21.35
C ASP A 231 -5.64 9.26 20.14
N LEU A 232 -4.90 9.60 19.08
CA LEU A 232 -4.73 8.72 17.92
C LEU A 232 -4.08 7.38 18.32
N GLY A 233 -3.10 7.43 19.21
CA GLY A 233 -2.49 6.23 19.78
C GLY A 233 -3.54 5.34 20.46
N ARG A 234 -4.45 5.90 21.25
CA ARG A 234 -5.53 5.13 21.92
C ARG A 234 -6.51 4.51 20.93
N GLU A 235 -6.91 5.25 19.90
CA GLU A 235 -7.80 4.74 18.86
C GLU A 235 -7.15 3.60 18.07
N TRP A 236 -5.89 3.77 17.70
CA TRP A 236 -5.12 2.71 17.06
C TRP A 236 -5.03 1.46 17.96
N HIS A 237 -4.79 1.62 19.26
CA HIS A 237 -4.81 0.48 20.20
C HIS A 237 -6.18 -0.22 20.22
N SER A 238 -7.29 0.53 20.16
CA SER A 238 -8.62 -0.05 20.08
C SER A 238 -8.83 -0.87 18.80
N VAL A 239 -8.22 -0.49 17.68
CA VAL A 239 -8.23 -1.27 16.44
C VAL A 239 -7.39 -2.54 16.59
N LEU A 240 -6.19 -2.43 17.17
CA LEU A 240 -5.36 -3.60 17.47
C LEU A 240 -6.09 -4.58 18.39
N GLU A 241 -6.88 -4.10 19.33
CA GLU A 241 -7.62 -4.97 20.24
C GLU A 241 -8.60 -5.91 19.55
N GLN A 242 -9.10 -5.52 18.37
CA GLN A 242 -10.03 -6.28 17.54
C GLN A 242 -9.32 -7.20 16.53
N ALA A 243 -8.01 -7.07 16.36
CA ALA A 243 -7.23 -7.89 15.42
C ALA A 243 -6.98 -9.31 15.96
N ASP A 244 -6.73 -10.26 15.06
CA ASP A 244 -6.54 -11.67 15.41
C ASP A 244 -5.05 -12.02 15.43
N ALA A 245 -4.47 -12.06 16.63
CA ALA A 245 -3.07 -12.43 16.85
C ALA A 245 -2.86 -13.93 17.16
N SER A 246 -3.90 -14.77 17.05
CA SER A 246 -3.83 -16.16 17.52
C SER A 246 -2.77 -17.03 16.83
N ARG A 247 -2.43 -16.71 15.57
CA ARG A 247 -1.44 -17.42 14.75
C ARG A 247 -0.09 -16.70 14.63
N VAL A 248 0.09 -15.61 15.36
CA VAL A 248 1.32 -14.80 15.26
C VAL A 248 2.35 -15.31 16.26
N GLU A 249 3.48 -15.81 15.75
CA GLU A 249 4.62 -16.29 16.55
C GLU A 249 5.88 -15.44 16.34
N TYR A 250 5.69 -14.14 16.20
CA TYR A 250 6.76 -13.24 15.76
C TYR A 250 7.83 -13.01 16.83
N VAL A 251 7.43 -12.76 18.07
CA VAL A 251 8.37 -12.43 19.17
C VAL A 251 9.31 -13.60 19.46
N GLN A 252 8.77 -14.82 19.48
CA GLN A 252 9.54 -16.03 19.80
C GLN A 252 10.67 -16.31 18.80
N ARG A 253 10.56 -15.78 17.59
CA ARG A 253 11.41 -16.14 16.45
C ARG A 253 12.35 -15.04 16.00
N HIS A 254 11.93 -13.79 16.12
CA HIS A 254 12.66 -12.66 15.56
C HIS A 254 13.21 -11.70 16.63
N LEU A 255 12.79 -11.83 17.88
CA LEU A 255 13.10 -10.87 18.95
C LEU A 255 13.72 -11.51 20.21
N ARG A 256 14.50 -12.59 20.03
CA ARG A 256 15.30 -13.21 21.09
C ARG A 256 16.57 -12.44 21.41
#